data_AF-A0A7J7FII2-F1
#
_entry.id   AF-A0A7J7FII2-F1
#
_cell.length_a   1.000
_cell.length_b   1.000
_cell.length_c   1.000
_cell.angle_alpha   90.00
_cell.angle_beta   90.00
_cell.angle_gamma   90.00
#
_symmetry.space_group_name_H-M   'P 1'
#
loop_
_entity.id
_entity.type
_entity.pdbx_description
1 polymer ?
#
loop_
_entity_poly.entity_id
_entity_poly.type
_entity_poly.pdbx_seq_one_letter_code
_entity_poly.pdbx_strand_id
1 'polypeptide(L)'
;MLQAFAKHDKMMRDCSIGKGFDRHLLGLSLIAKEEGLPVPELFTDPLFSKSGGGGNFALSTSLVGYLRVQGVVVPMVHDGYGFFYHIRDDRCISFGLYQVRLMFLERGRKEILKPGRKKRGGEQVFNHLLFVLRRFVVACSAWKSCSETDAEKLIQQVFHAFHDMIQLVNTAHL
;
A
#
# COMPACT_ATOMS: atom_id res chain seq x y z
N MET A 1 -5.50 17.03 14.33
CA MET A 1 -4.35 16.10 14.32
C MET A 1 -4.40 15.08 15.46
N LEU A 2 -4.36 15.49 16.73
CA LEU A 2 -4.30 14.57 17.88
C LEU A 2 -5.46 13.54 17.96
N GLN A 3 -6.68 13.94 17.62
CA GLN A 3 -7.82 13.01 17.54
C GLN A 3 -7.61 11.89 16.49
N ALA A 4 -6.97 12.22 15.36
CA ALA A 4 -6.65 11.24 14.33
C ALA A 4 -5.57 10.24 14.81
N PHE A 5 -4.54 10.73 15.53
CA PHE A 5 -3.56 9.88 16.20
C PHE A 5 -4.23 8.92 17.20
N ALA A 6 -5.05 9.45 18.11
CA ALA A 6 -5.75 8.64 19.11
C ALA A 6 -6.62 7.56 18.48
N LYS A 7 -7.33 7.89 17.39
CA LYS A 7 -8.15 6.92 16.65
C LYS A 7 -7.29 5.85 15.96
N HIS A 8 -6.23 6.25 15.26
CA HIS A 8 -5.34 5.32 14.56
C HIS A 8 -4.62 4.37 15.53
N ASP A 9 -4.10 4.90 16.64
CA ASP A 9 -3.45 4.11 17.69
C ASP A 9 -4.39 3.09 18.33
N LYS A 10 -5.64 3.48 18.59
CA LYS A 10 -6.66 2.56 19.09
C LYS A 10 -6.92 1.43 18.09
N MET A 11 -7.10 1.76 16.80
CA MET A 11 -7.33 0.76 15.76
C MET A 11 -6.15 -0.20 15.62
N MET A 12 -4.91 0.31 15.62
CA MET A 12 -3.71 -0.53 15.57
C MET A 12 -3.66 -1.52 16.74
N ARG A 13 -3.92 -1.06 17.97
CA ARG A 13 -3.98 -1.93 19.16
C ARG A 13 -5.09 -2.97 19.06
N ASP A 14 -6.30 -2.57 18.67
CA ASP A 14 -7.43 -3.49 18.57
C ASP A 14 -7.16 -4.55 17.50
N CYS A 15 -6.65 -4.15 16.33
CA CYS A 15 -6.32 -5.07 15.25
C CYS A 15 -5.20 -6.05 15.63
N SER A 16 -4.16 -5.62 16.36
CA SER A 16 -3.04 -6.47 16.72
C SER A 16 -3.39 -7.57 17.74
N ILE A 17 -4.46 -7.37 18.53
CA ILE A 17 -4.98 -8.36 19.48
C ILE A 17 -6.19 -9.14 18.92
N GLY A 18 -6.38 -9.14 17.59
CA GLY A 18 -7.41 -9.94 16.92
C GLY A 18 -8.82 -9.35 16.98
N LYS A 19 -8.99 -8.07 17.33
CA LYS A 19 -10.29 -7.37 17.30
C LYS A 19 -10.53 -6.58 16.01
N GLY A 20 -9.68 -6.77 14.99
CA GLY A 20 -9.92 -6.26 13.63
C GLY A 20 -11.03 -7.05 12.93
N PHE A 21 -11.61 -6.49 11.85
CA PHE A 21 -12.80 -7.08 11.22
C PHE A 21 -12.57 -7.59 9.78
N ASP A 22 -11.57 -7.12 9.03
CA ASP A 22 -11.35 -7.54 7.64
C ASP A 22 -11.22 -9.07 7.47
N ARG A 23 -10.43 -9.71 8.35
CA ARG A 23 -10.24 -11.17 8.32
C ARG A 23 -11.47 -11.92 8.85
N HIS A 24 -12.20 -11.33 9.78
CA HIS A 24 -13.46 -11.88 10.27
C HIS A 24 -14.49 -11.93 9.14
N LEU A 25 -14.67 -10.82 8.41
CA LEU A 25 -15.56 -10.79 7.25
C LEU A 25 -15.11 -11.72 6.12
N LEU A 26 -13.79 -11.82 5.87
CA LEU A 26 -13.26 -12.81 4.94
C LEU A 26 -13.64 -14.24 5.35
N GLY A 27 -13.53 -14.59 6.63
CA GLY A 27 -13.95 -15.89 7.15
C GLY A 27 -15.41 -16.20 6.88
N LEU A 28 -16.31 -15.24 7.14
CA LEU A 28 -17.74 -15.39 6.85
C LEU A 28 -18.02 -15.59 5.35
N SER A 29 -17.32 -14.84 4.49
CA SER A 29 -17.43 -14.99 3.03
C SER A 29 -16.96 -16.38 2.55
N LEU A 30 -15.88 -16.89 3.13
CA LEU A 30 -15.35 -18.21 2.81
C LEU A 30 -16.28 -19.33 3.30
N ILE A 31 -16.85 -19.22 4.51
CA ILE A 31 -17.84 -20.18 5.01
C ILE A 31 -19.05 -20.24 4.07
N ALA A 32 -19.61 -19.09 3.68
CA ALA A 32 -20.73 -19.07 2.73
C ALA A 32 -20.37 -19.77 1.41
N LYS A 33 -19.14 -19.58 0.93
CA LYS A 33 -18.64 -20.24 -0.28
C LYS A 33 -18.47 -21.75 -0.11
N GLU A 34 -17.95 -22.20 1.03
CA GLU A 34 -17.74 -23.62 1.34
C GLU A 34 -19.08 -24.37 1.48
N GLU A 35 -20.08 -23.72 2.06
CA GLU A 35 -21.46 -24.23 2.17
C GLU A 35 -22.26 -24.13 0.85
N GLY A 36 -21.65 -23.64 -0.24
CA GLY A 36 -22.32 -23.47 -1.53
C GLY A 36 -23.46 -22.45 -1.51
N LEU A 37 -23.47 -21.55 -0.54
CA LEU A 37 -24.45 -20.47 -0.43
C LEU A 37 -24.13 -19.34 -1.43
N PRO A 38 -25.14 -18.57 -1.85
CA PRO A 38 -24.89 -17.35 -2.61
C PRO A 38 -24.05 -16.37 -1.78
N VAL A 39 -23.23 -15.57 -2.45
CA VAL A 39 -22.42 -14.53 -1.81
C VAL A 39 -23.35 -13.55 -1.09
N PRO A 40 -23.19 -13.32 0.23
CA PRO A 40 -24.05 -12.39 0.96
C PRO A 40 -24.01 -10.97 0.40
N GLU A 41 -25.15 -10.27 0.44
CA GLU A 41 -25.33 -8.92 -0.14
C GLU A 41 -24.27 -7.91 0.32
N LEU A 42 -23.85 -8.01 1.60
CA LEU A 42 -22.79 -7.20 2.20
C LEU A 42 -21.49 -7.18 1.35
N PHE A 43 -21.12 -8.29 0.74
CA PHE A 43 -19.90 -8.40 -0.07
C PHE A 43 -20.09 -7.97 -1.52
N THR A 44 -21.34 -7.87 -1.98
CA THR A 44 -21.69 -7.36 -3.32
C THR A 44 -22.01 -5.87 -3.32
N ASP A 45 -22.23 -5.26 -2.15
CA ASP A 45 -22.43 -3.82 -2.02
C ASP A 45 -21.23 -3.06 -2.64
N PRO A 46 -21.47 -2.12 -3.57
CA PRO A 46 -20.42 -1.26 -4.13
C PRO A 46 -19.55 -0.56 -3.07
N LEU A 47 -20.09 -0.30 -1.86
CA LEU A 47 -19.35 0.30 -0.76
C LEU A 47 -18.28 -0.65 -0.20
N PHE A 48 -18.49 -1.97 -0.25
CA PHE A 48 -17.50 -2.94 0.20
C PHE A 48 -16.20 -2.82 -0.62
N SER A 49 -16.31 -2.85 -1.95
CA SER A 49 -15.15 -2.67 -2.84
C SER A 49 -14.60 -1.26 -2.79
N LYS A 50 -15.46 -0.23 -2.75
CA LYS A 50 -15.03 1.18 -2.66
C LYS A 50 -14.22 1.48 -1.39
N SER A 51 -14.53 0.81 -0.27
CA SER A 51 -13.75 0.91 0.97
C SER A 51 -12.41 0.14 0.93
N GLY A 52 -12.14 -0.62 -0.13
CA GLY A 52 -10.92 -1.41 -0.33
C GLY A 52 -11.11 -2.92 -0.22
N GLY A 53 -12.31 -3.39 0.14
CA GLY A 53 -12.64 -4.81 0.22
C GLY A 53 -12.39 -5.55 -1.10
N GLY A 54 -12.05 -6.83 -1.02
CA GLY A 54 -11.74 -7.64 -2.20
C GLY A 54 -10.41 -7.28 -2.89
N GLY A 55 -9.54 -6.53 -2.21
CA GLY A 55 -8.24 -6.14 -2.75
C GLY A 55 -8.26 -4.84 -3.54
N ASN A 56 -9.13 -3.89 -3.18
CA ASN A 56 -9.32 -2.63 -3.88
C ASN A 56 -8.68 -1.42 -3.15
N PHE A 57 -7.68 -1.66 -2.29
CA PHE A 57 -7.01 -0.58 -1.58
C PHE A 57 -6.08 0.22 -2.51
N ALA A 58 -6.45 1.47 -2.79
CA ALA A 58 -5.59 2.40 -3.53
C ALA A 58 -4.27 2.72 -2.80
N LEU A 59 -4.22 2.56 -1.47
CA LEU A 59 -2.99 2.66 -0.68
C LEU A 59 -2.75 1.36 0.09
N SER A 60 -1.82 0.55 -0.40
CA SER A 60 -1.35 -0.66 0.29
C SER A 60 -0.07 -0.34 1.05
N THR A 61 -0.11 -0.37 2.39
CA THR A 61 0.99 0.14 3.22
C THR A 61 1.40 -0.83 4.32
N SER A 62 2.66 -0.75 4.75
CA SER A 62 3.13 -1.47 5.94
C SER A 62 4.40 -0.86 6.54
N LEU A 63 4.49 -0.93 7.87
CA LEU A 63 5.74 -0.75 8.60
C LEU A 63 6.58 -2.03 8.48
N VAL A 64 7.76 -1.91 7.89
CA VAL A 64 8.72 -3.03 7.73
C VAL A 64 9.46 -3.31 9.04
N GLY A 65 9.58 -2.31 9.92
CA GLY A 65 10.13 -2.46 11.26
C GLY A 65 11.20 -1.41 11.59
N TYR A 66 12.17 -1.82 12.42
CA TYR A 66 13.17 -0.92 13.00
C TYR A 66 14.63 -1.36 12.73
N LEU A 67 14.83 -2.39 11.92
CA LEU A 67 16.11 -3.10 11.77
C LEU A 67 16.93 -2.69 10.54
N ARG A 68 16.71 -1.49 9.99
CA ARG A 68 17.40 -0.97 8.78
C ARG A 68 17.26 -1.90 7.55
N VAL A 69 16.14 -2.60 7.47
CA VAL A 69 15.75 -3.40 6.30
C VAL A 69 14.55 -2.70 5.67
N GLN A 70 14.58 -2.55 4.35
CA GLN A 70 13.47 -2.01 3.57
C GLN A 70 12.94 -3.08 2.63
N GLY A 71 11.61 -3.16 2.54
CA GLY A 71 10.89 -3.95 1.55
C GLY A 71 9.90 -3.10 0.79
N VAL A 72 9.45 -3.59 -0.35
CA VAL A 72 8.40 -3.00 -1.17
C VAL A 72 7.67 -4.10 -1.92
N VAL A 73 6.38 -3.91 -2.17
CA VAL A 73 5.62 -4.72 -3.12
C VAL A 73 4.92 -3.80 -4.12
N VAL A 74 4.44 -4.39 -5.22
CA VAL A 74 3.63 -3.66 -6.21
C VAL A 74 2.27 -3.26 -5.62
N PRO A 75 1.58 -2.25 -6.17
CA PRO A 75 0.28 -1.82 -5.70
C PRO A 75 -0.76 -2.93 -5.86
N MET A 76 -1.77 -2.91 -4.99
CA MET A 76 -2.84 -3.91 -5.00
C MET A 76 -3.78 -3.74 -6.19
N VAL A 77 -3.96 -2.49 -6.66
CA VAL A 77 -4.77 -2.10 -7.81
C VAL A 77 -3.95 -1.30 -8.82
N HIS A 78 -4.44 -1.19 -10.06
CA HIS A 78 -3.73 -0.52 -11.15
C HIS A 78 -3.54 0.98 -10.92
N ASP A 79 -4.52 1.62 -10.30
CA ASP A 79 -4.58 3.03 -9.90
C ASP A 79 -4.14 3.26 -8.45
N GLY A 80 -3.34 2.34 -7.90
CA GLY A 80 -2.92 2.38 -6.50
C GLY A 80 -1.42 2.60 -6.30
N TYR A 81 -1.06 2.66 -5.02
CA TYR A 81 0.31 2.72 -4.55
C TYR A 81 0.62 1.57 -3.58
N GLY A 82 1.87 1.10 -3.61
CA GLY A 82 2.50 0.40 -2.50
C GLY A 82 3.38 1.37 -1.72
N PHE A 83 3.13 1.57 -0.43
CA PHE A 83 3.90 2.53 0.39
C PHE A 83 4.40 1.87 1.68
N PHE A 84 5.69 1.61 1.74
CA PHE A 84 6.33 0.88 2.83
C PHE A 84 7.35 1.77 3.51
N TYR A 85 7.57 1.58 4.80
CA TYR A 85 8.55 2.38 5.52
C TYR A 85 9.17 1.62 6.68
N HIS A 86 10.35 2.03 7.10
CA HIS A 86 10.95 1.61 8.34
C HIS A 86 11.44 2.83 9.13
N ILE A 87 11.53 2.67 10.44
CA ILE A 87 11.89 3.75 11.36
C ILE A 87 13.28 3.46 11.94
N ARG A 88 14.14 4.47 12.00
CA ARG A 88 15.50 4.41 12.53
C ARG A 88 15.66 5.38 13.69
N ASP A 89 16.67 5.13 14.49
CA ASP A 89 17.24 6.13 15.39
C ASP A 89 18.08 7.15 14.58
N ASP A 90 18.23 8.34 15.17
CA ASP A 90 18.60 9.64 14.58
C ASP A 90 20.04 9.72 14.04
N ARG A 91 20.78 8.61 14.10
CA ARG A 91 22.24 8.59 13.96
C ARG A 91 22.73 8.34 12.53
N CYS A 92 21.85 8.26 11.53
CA CYS A 92 22.27 8.07 10.14
C CYS A 92 21.46 8.93 9.17
N ILE A 93 22.14 9.94 8.63
CA ILE A 93 21.74 10.62 7.40
C ILE A 93 22.27 9.77 6.24
N SER A 94 21.39 9.11 5.51
CA SER A 94 21.74 8.42 4.26
C SER A 94 20.91 9.04 3.16
N PHE A 95 21.51 9.90 2.33
CA PHE A 95 20.86 10.39 1.11
C PHE A 95 21.17 9.42 -0.01
N GLY A 96 20.13 8.83 -0.60
CA GLY A 96 20.28 7.96 -1.77
C GLY A 96 18.93 7.77 -2.46
N LEU A 97 18.79 8.36 -3.65
CA LEU A 97 17.77 7.98 -4.61
C LEU A 97 18.23 6.69 -5.28
N TYR A 98 17.63 5.56 -4.90
CA TYR A 98 17.82 4.30 -5.60
C TYR A 98 16.59 4.00 -6.44
N GLN A 99 16.67 4.26 -7.75
CA GLN A 99 15.67 3.78 -8.69
C GLN A 99 15.95 2.32 -9.03
N VAL A 100 15.28 1.40 -8.32
CA VAL A 100 15.35 -0.02 -8.65
C VAL A 100 14.31 -0.31 -9.73
N ARG A 101 14.76 -0.54 -10.97
CA ARG A 101 13.91 -0.99 -12.07
C ARG A 101 13.73 -2.50 -11.99
N LEU A 102 12.65 -2.94 -11.33
CA LEU A 102 12.23 -4.34 -11.40
C LEU A 102 11.44 -4.54 -12.70
N MET A 103 11.99 -5.35 -13.62
CA MET A 103 11.28 -5.82 -14.80
C MET A 103 10.61 -7.15 -14.46
N PHE A 104 9.28 -7.15 -14.32
CA PHE A 104 8.51 -8.39 -14.25
C PHE A 104 8.19 -8.83 -15.69
N LEU A 105 8.88 -9.88 -16.15
CA LEU A 105 8.52 -10.56 -17.38
C LEU A 105 7.41 -11.56 -17.04
N GLU A 106 6.16 -11.29 -17.47
CA GLU A 106 5.12 -12.32 -17.41
C GLU A 106 5.52 -13.49 -18.31
N ARG A 107 6.19 -14.50 -17.75
CA ARG A 107 6.26 -15.83 -18.37
C ARG A 107 4.88 -16.45 -18.26
N GLY A 108 4.08 -16.24 -19.31
CA GLY A 108 2.69 -16.66 -19.38
C GLY A 108 2.48 -18.12 -18.98
N ARG A 109 1.59 -18.35 -18.00
CA ARG A 109 0.88 -19.62 -17.90
C ARG A 109 0.09 -19.82 -19.20
N LYS A 110 0.48 -20.82 -19.99
CA LYS A 110 -0.29 -21.31 -21.12
C LYS A 110 -1.51 -22.06 -20.57
N GLU A 111 -2.62 -21.37 -20.37
CA GLU A 111 -3.93 -22.01 -20.41
C GLU A 111 -4.53 -21.86 -21.80
N ILE A 112 -5.14 -22.95 -22.23
CA ILE A 112 -5.54 -23.31 -23.59
C ILE A 112 -6.73 -22.45 -24.01
N LEU A 113 -6.54 -21.41 -24.83
CA LEU A 113 -7.64 -20.75 -25.53
C LEU A 113 -7.22 -20.21 -26.91
N LYS A 114 -7.86 -20.81 -27.92
CA LYS A 114 -8.07 -20.50 -29.36
C LYS A 114 -7.07 -19.56 -30.11
N PRO A 115 -6.64 -19.95 -31.32
CA PRO A 115 -5.74 -19.15 -32.15
C PRO A 115 -6.47 -17.92 -32.70
N GLY A 116 -5.90 -16.72 -32.47
CA GLY A 116 -6.39 -15.50 -33.14
C GLY A 116 -6.18 -14.16 -32.44
N ARG A 117 -5.81 -14.10 -31.15
CA ARG A 117 -5.47 -12.82 -30.50
C ARG A 117 -3.98 -12.70 -30.22
N LYS A 118 -3.33 -11.81 -30.98
CA LYS A 118 -1.99 -11.26 -30.68
C LYS A 118 -2.01 -10.68 -29.26
N LYS A 119 -1.37 -11.33 -28.29
CA LYS A 119 -1.08 -10.71 -26.99
C LYS A 119 -0.04 -9.62 -27.21
N ARG A 120 -0.43 -8.35 -27.05
CA ARG A 120 0.53 -7.26 -26.80
C ARG A 120 1.13 -7.53 -25.42
N GLY A 121 2.32 -8.13 -25.38
CA GLY A 121 3.13 -8.17 -24.16
C GLY A 121 3.55 -6.75 -23.81
N GLY A 122 2.82 -6.12 -22.91
CA GLY A 122 3.22 -4.82 -22.35
C GLY A 122 4.28 -5.07 -21.27
N GLU A 123 5.46 -4.49 -21.43
CA GLU A 123 6.39 -4.33 -20.32
C GLU A 123 5.70 -3.51 -19.22
N GLN A 124 5.46 -4.11 -18.06
CA GLN A 124 5.01 -3.36 -16.89
C GLN A 124 6.24 -2.88 -16.13
N VAL A 125 6.64 -1.65 -16.44
CA VAL A 125 7.76 -0.96 -15.78
C VAL A 125 7.21 -0.13 -14.64
N PHE A 126 7.97 -0.08 -13.55
CA PHE A 126 7.54 0.54 -12.31
C PHE A 126 8.68 1.29 -11.65
N ASN A 127 8.38 2.38 -10.91
CA ASN A 127 9.39 3.18 -10.23
C ASN A 127 9.41 2.88 -8.73
N HIS A 128 10.61 2.71 -8.19
CA HIS A 128 10.88 2.61 -6.77
C HIS A 128 11.70 3.84 -6.35
N LEU A 129 11.29 4.53 -5.29
CA LEU A 129 12.08 5.59 -4.69
C LEU A 129 12.28 5.27 -3.21
N LEU A 130 13.54 5.28 -2.79
CA LEU A 130 13.95 5.28 -1.39
C LEU A 130 14.26 6.72 -0.99
N PHE A 131 13.68 7.20 0.12
CA PHE A 131 14.02 8.53 0.62
C PHE A 131 14.08 8.54 2.14
N VAL A 132 15.02 9.29 2.70
CA VAL A 132 15.33 9.32 4.12
C VAL A 132 15.09 10.72 4.68
N LEU A 133 14.18 10.84 5.66
CA LEU A 133 13.98 12.06 6.42
C LEU A 133 14.15 11.77 7.91
N ARG A 134 15.29 12.19 8.46
CA ARG A 134 15.76 11.98 9.84
C ARG A 134 15.71 10.52 10.33
N ARG A 135 14.51 10.04 10.67
CA ARG A 135 14.22 8.70 11.21
C ARG A 135 13.47 7.80 10.23
N PHE A 136 12.74 8.36 9.27
CA PHE A 136 11.91 7.57 8.36
C PHE A 136 12.66 7.26 7.07
N VAL A 137 12.63 6.00 6.69
CA VAL A 137 13.02 5.54 5.35
C VAL A 137 11.75 5.03 4.69
N VAL A 138 11.44 5.53 3.48
CA VAL A 138 10.22 5.19 2.76
C VAL A 138 10.53 4.57 1.40
N ALA A 139 9.67 3.66 0.98
CA ALA A 139 9.69 2.92 -0.25
C ALA A 139 8.31 3.03 -0.89
N CYS A 140 8.19 3.83 -1.95
CA CYS A 140 6.92 3.97 -2.67
C CYS A 140 6.96 3.27 -4.02
N SER A 141 5.77 2.93 -4.47
CA SER A 141 5.52 2.08 -5.60
C SER A 141 4.26 2.60 -6.33
N ALA A 142 4.31 2.97 -7.64
CA ALA A 142 3.16 3.17 -8.54
C ALA A 142 3.37 2.70 -10.02
N TRP A 143 2.29 2.26 -10.69
CA TRP A 143 2.34 1.72 -12.06
C TRP A 143 2.52 2.82 -13.10
N LYS A 144 3.55 2.72 -13.97
CA LYS A 144 3.76 3.72 -15.04
C LYS A 144 2.65 3.77 -16.08
N SER A 145 1.90 2.68 -16.22
CA SER A 145 0.76 2.60 -17.14
C SER A 145 -0.47 3.34 -16.61
N CYS A 146 -0.49 3.75 -15.35
CA CYS A 146 -1.55 4.59 -14.79
C CYS A 146 -1.07 6.04 -14.74
N SER A 147 -1.76 6.93 -15.46
CA SER A 147 -1.45 8.37 -15.49
C SER A 147 -1.84 9.10 -14.21
N GLU A 148 -2.70 8.51 -13.39
CA GLU A 148 -3.16 9.11 -12.13
C GLU A 148 -2.17 8.88 -10.98
N THR A 149 -1.28 7.89 -11.10
CA THR A 149 -0.35 7.51 -10.03
C THR A 149 1.08 7.92 -10.33
N ASP A 150 1.74 8.57 -9.35
CA ASP A 150 3.15 8.95 -9.43
C ASP A 150 3.83 8.77 -8.06
N ALA A 151 4.67 7.74 -7.95
CA ALA A 151 5.34 7.39 -6.69
C ALA A 151 6.29 8.48 -6.19
N GLU A 152 6.94 9.21 -7.10
CA GLU A 152 7.88 10.27 -6.74
C GLU A 152 7.12 11.47 -6.18
N LYS A 153 6.05 11.87 -6.87
CA LYS A 153 5.18 12.95 -6.42
C LYS A 153 4.55 12.64 -5.07
N LEU A 154 4.08 11.40 -4.86
CA LEU A 154 3.49 10.99 -3.58
C LEU A 154 4.52 11.06 -2.44
N ILE A 155 5.76 10.59 -2.67
CA ILE A 155 6.84 10.69 -1.68
C ILE A 155 7.12 12.16 -1.32
N GLN A 156 7.22 13.05 -2.31
CA GLN A 156 7.44 14.48 -2.08
C GLN A 156 6.31 15.08 -1.23
N GLN A 157 5.05 14.76 -1.55
CA GLN A 157 3.89 15.20 -0.79
C GLN A 157 3.90 14.70 0.67
N VAL A 158 4.29 13.44 0.90
CA VAL A 158 4.41 12.89 2.25
C VAL A 158 5.47 13.64 3.07
N PHE A 159 6.59 14.04 2.46
CA PHE A 159 7.60 14.82 3.17
C PHE A 159 7.16 16.24 3.50
N HIS A 160 6.45 16.90 2.59
CA HIS A 160 5.82 18.19 2.90
C HIS A 160 4.81 18.03 4.04
N ALA A 161 3.98 16.99 4.02
CA ALA A 161 3.04 16.71 5.11
C ALA A 161 3.75 16.49 6.46
N PHE A 162 4.88 15.79 6.49
CA PHE A 162 5.67 15.68 7.72
C PHE A 162 6.21 17.03 8.21
N HIS A 163 6.69 17.88 7.30
CA HIS A 163 7.14 19.21 7.67
C HIS A 163 6.00 20.03 8.29
N ASP A 164 4.84 20.07 7.62
CA ASP A 164 3.67 20.82 8.07
C ASP A 164 3.16 20.32 9.42
N MET A 165 3.11 19.00 9.62
CA MET A 165 2.71 18.41 10.90
C MET A 165 3.67 18.77 12.04
N ILE A 166 4.98 18.76 11.80
CA ILE A 166 5.99 19.14 12.81
C ILE A 166 5.88 20.64 13.12
N GLN A 167 5.74 21.48 12.10
CA GLN A 167 5.53 22.92 12.28
C GLN A 167 4.28 23.20 13.12
N LEU A 168 3.19 22.49 12.86
CA LEU A 168 1.94 22.62 13.60
C LEU A 168 2.13 22.29 15.09
N VAL A 169 2.85 21.20 15.42
CA VAL A 169 3.14 20.83 16.82
C VAL A 169 3.99 21.90 17.50
N ASN A 170 5.09 22.32 16.86
CA ASN A 170 6.01 23.32 17.42
C ASN A 170 5.32 24.68 17.65
N THR A 171 4.52 25.13 16.69
CA THR A 171 3.82 26.44 16.75
C THR A 171 2.71 26.43 17.80
N ALA A 172 2.04 25.30 17.99
CA ALA A 172 0.97 25.16 18.96
C ALA A 172 1.47 24.88 20.40
N HIS A 173 2.79 24.77 20.61
CA HIS A 173 3.40 24.34 21.88
C HIS A 173 2.78 23.05 22.46
N LEU A 174 2.42 22.12 21.57
CA LEU A 174 1.84 20.82 21.93
C LEU A 174 2.91 19.77 22.24
#